data_AF-A0A421BED9-F1
#
_entry.id   AF-A0A421BED9-F1
#
_cell.length_a   1.000
_cell.length_b   1.000
_cell.length_c   1.000
_cell.angle_alpha   90.00
_cell.angle_beta   90.00
_cell.angle_gamma   90.00
#
_symmetry.space_group_name_H-M   'P 1'
#
loop_
_entity.id
_entity.type
_entity.pdbx_description
1 polymer ?
#
loop_
_entity_poly.entity_id
_entity_poly.type
_entity_poly.pdbx_seq_one_letter_code
_entity_poly.pdbx_strand_id
1 'polypeptide(L)' 'YITHVGIYLGNNRMFHAGDPIGYADLTSPYWQQHLVGAGRIKQ' A
#
# COMPACT_ATOMS: atom_id res chain seq x y z
N TYR A 1 -8.45 13.27 -3.41
CA TYR A 1 -7.71 13.31 -2.13
C TYR A 1 -7.08 11.94 -1.90
N ILE A 2 -5.90 11.88 -1.29
CA ILE A 2 -5.25 10.60 -0.94
C ILE A 2 -5.56 10.31 0.53
N THR A 3 -6.09 9.11 0.81
CA THR A 3 -6.58 8.73 2.15
C THR A 3 -5.69 7.75 2.89
N HIS A 4 -4.80 7.04 2.18
CA HIS A 4 -3.95 6.00 2.75
C HIS A 4 -2.57 5.96 2.08
N VAL A 5 -1.55 5.60 2.84
CA VAL A 5 -0.18 5.36 2.34
C VAL A 5 0.43 4.16 3.07
N GLY A 6 1.25 3.39 2.36
CA GLY A 6 2.02 2.27 2.90
C GLY A 6 3.40 2.20 2.27
N ILE A 7 4.33 1.48 2.92
CA ILE A 7 5.68 1.26 2.42
C ILE A 7 5.66 0.04 1.52
N TYR A 8 5.96 0.22 0.24
CA TYR A 8 6.03 -0.88 -0.71
C TYR A 8 7.28 -1.73 -0.47
N LEU A 9 7.09 -3.05 -0.40
CA LEU A 9 8.15 -4.02 -0.08
C LEU A 9 8.57 -4.87 -1.29
N GLY A 10 7.90 -4.73 -2.43
CA GLY A 10 8.03 -5.64 -3.57
C GLY A 10 6.98 -6.75 -3.55
N ASN A 11 6.93 -7.53 -4.63
CA ASN A 11 6.01 -8.67 -4.79
C ASN A 11 4.54 -8.33 -4.49
N ASN A 12 4.07 -7.14 -4.90
CA ASN A 12 2.71 -6.65 -4.62
C ASN A 12 2.35 -6.61 -3.12
N ARG A 13 3.33 -6.48 -2.23
CA ARG A 13 3.10 -6.34 -0.79
C ARG A 13 3.54 -4.99 -0.28
N MET A 14 2.81 -4.51 0.73
CA MET A 14 3.19 -3.33 1.49
C MET A 14 3.15 -3.60 3.00
N PHE A 15 3.87 -2.80 3.77
CA PHE A 15 3.69 -2.66 5.21
C PHE A 15 2.98 -1.32 5.49
N HIS A 16 1.93 -1.34 6.30
CA HIS A 16 1.12 -0.15 6.54
C HIS A 16 0.51 -0.13 7.94
N ALA A 17 0.13 1.07 8.38
CA ALA A 17 -0.71 1.26 9.56
C ALA A 17 -2.16 0.89 9.25
N GLY A 18 -2.39 -0.41 9.01
CA GLY A 18 -3.72 -1.01 9.06
C GLY A 18 -4.16 -1.25 10.51
N ASP A 19 -5.24 -2.02 10.66
CA ASP A 19 -5.71 -2.47 11.98
C ASP A 19 -5.78 -4.01 12.01
N PRO A 20 -4.78 -4.69 12.60
CA PRO A 20 -3.57 -4.16 13.23
C PRO A 20 -2.52 -3.69 12.20
N ILE A 21 -1.48 -3.00 12.67
CA ILE A 21 -0.30 -2.64 11.86
C ILE A 21 0.31 -3.93 11.28
N GLY A 22 0.57 -3.97 9.98
CA GLY A 22 1.07 -5.19 9.37
C GLY A 22 1.25 -5.15 7.87
N TYR A 23 1.38 -6.34 7.30
CA TYR A 23 1.53 -6.57 5.88
C TYR A 23 0.17 -6.70 5.19
N ALA A 24 0.07 -6.16 3.99
CA ALA A 24 -1.07 -6.37 3.10
C ALA A 24 -0.64 -6.81 1.71
N ASP A 25 -1.49 -7.60 1.07
CA ASP A 25 -1.38 -7.99 -0.34
C ASP A 25 -2.20 -7.02 -1.21
N LEU A 26 -1.49 -6.28 -2.06
CA LEU A 26 -2.07 -5.29 -2.96
C LEU A 26 -2.88 -5.92 -4.09
N THR A 27 -2.78 -7.23 -4.34
CA THR A 27 -3.60 -7.94 -5.34
C THR A 27 -5.03 -8.22 -4.88
N SER A 28 -5.31 -8.08 -3.58
CA SER A 28 -6.67 -8.27 -3.07
C SER A 28 -7.66 -7.27 -3.70
N PRO A 29 -8.94 -7.67 -3.91
CA PRO A 29 -9.92 -6.81 -4.57
C PRO A 29 -10.09 -5.43 -3.92
N TYR A 30 -10.04 -5.36 -2.59
CA TYR A 30 -10.10 -4.10 -1.86
C TYR A 30 -8.94 -3.18 -2.25
N TRP A 31 -7.70 -3.66 -2.18
CA TRP A 31 -6.53 -2.84 -2.50
C TRP A 31 -6.45 -2.50 -3.99
N GLN A 32 -6.87 -3.40 -4.89
CA GLN A 32 -6.94 -3.11 -6.33
C GLN A 32 -7.92 -1.98 -6.65
N GLN A 33 -9.08 -1.93 -5.99
CA GLN A 33 -10.06 -0.85 -6.18
C GLN A 33 -9.61 0.49 -5.59
N HIS A 34 -8.68 0.48 -4.63
CA HIS A 34 -8.21 1.68 -3.92
C HIS A 34 -6.77 2.08 -4.29
N LEU A 35 -6.10 1.35 -5.18
CA LEU A 35 -4.73 1.63 -5.59
C LEU A 35 -4.71 2.82 -6.55
N VAL A 36 -4.12 3.92 -6.10
CA VAL A 36 -3.88 5.12 -6.94
C VAL A 36 -2.55 5.02 -7.69
N GLY A 37 -1.50 4.52 -7.02
CA GLY A 37 -0.16 4.37 -7.62
C GLY A 37 0.95 4.26 -6.58
N ALA A 38 2.19 4.35 -7.04
CA ALA A 38 3.39 4.35 -6.20
C ALA A 38 4.18 5.66 -6.36
N GLY A 39 4.83 6.11 -5.30
CA GLY A 39 5.69 7.30 -5.28
C GLY A 39 7.11 6.97 -4.79
N ARG A 40 8.11 7.69 -5.32
CA ARG A 40 9.51 7.57 -4.89
C ARG A 40 9.94 8.86 -4.18
N ILE A 41 10.52 8.72 -2.99
CA ILE A 41 11.13 9.84 -2.28
C ILE A 41 12.36 10.32 -3.05
N LYS A 42 12.53 11.65 -3.15
CA LYS A 42 13.75 12.24 -3.71
C LYS A 42 14.91 11.91 -2.77
N GLN A 43 15.98 11.34 -3.33
CA GLN A 43 17.22 11.03 -2.61
C GLN A 43 18.03 12.29 -2.34
#